data_AF-A0A956K7C5-F1
#
_entry.id   AF-A0A956K7C5-F1
#
_cell.length_a   1.000
_cell.length_b   1.000
_cell.length_c   1.000
_cell.angle_alpha   90.00
_cell.angle_beta   90.00
_cell.angle_gamma   90.00
#
_symmetry.space_group_name_H-M   'P 1'
#
loop_
_entity.id
_entity.type
_entity.pdbx_description
1 polymer ?
#
loop_
_entity_poly.entity_id
_entity_poly.type
_entity_poly.pdbx_seq_one_letter_code
_entity_poly.pdbx_strand_id
1 'polypeptide(L)'
;MSPERHLRAALALAALFLASGLWLEAMAGLRAEGWVDDPMRREFLRLGHAHGGLLALLNLALAWALERLRTPEGWAGRVRLAALLGAALVGVGFMLGGLLHGPTDPGLPILAVPAGAMLLLASLVATALVRPEDRVP
;
A
#
# COMPACT_ATOMS: atom_id res chain seq x y z
N MET A 1 5.81 -12.75 -9.63
CA MET A 1 6.90 -12.29 -8.77
C MET A 1 7.30 -13.41 -7.82
N SER A 2 8.61 -13.64 -7.60
CA SER A 2 9.07 -14.68 -6.68
C SER A 2 8.78 -14.33 -5.21
N PRO A 3 8.65 -15.33 -4.32
CA PRO A 3 8.39 -15.12 -2.89
C PRO A 3 9.42 -14.20 -2.22
N GLU A 4 10.72 -14.43 -2.46
CA GLU A 4 11.78 -13.62 -1.84
C GLU A 4 11.70 -12.15 -2.26
N ARG A 5 11.50 -11.87 -3.55
CA ARG A 5 11.36 -10.50 -4.06
C ARG A 5 10.15 -9.81 -3.47
N HIS A 6 9.03 -10.52 -3.33
CA HIS A 6 7.83 -9.99 -2.69
C HIS A 6 8.09 -9.60 -1.24
N LEU A 7 8.71 -10.50 -0.47
CA LEU A 7 8.97 -10.28 0.95
C LEU A 7 9.93 -9.09 1.17
N ARG A 8 11.03 -9.02 0.40
CA ARG A 8 11.96 -7.89 0.45
C ARG A 8 11.28 -6.57 0.08
N ALA A 9 10.45 -6.58 -0.96
CA ALA A 9 9.73 -5.38 -1.38
C ALA A 9 8.65 -4.95 -0.36
N ALA A 10 7.95 -5.89 0.26
CA ALA A 10 6.98 -5.62 1.31
C ALA A 10 7.66 -5.02 2.56
N LEU A 11 8.82 -5.54 2.95
CA LEU A 11 9.65 -4.97 4.03
C LEU A 11 10.15 -3.57 3.68
N ALA A 12 10.63 -3.36 2.45
CA ALA A 12 11.06 -2.03 1.99
C ALA A 12 9.89 -1.03 2.00
N LEU A 13 8.70 -1.46 1.58
CA LEU A 13 7.50 -0.64 1.62
C LEU A 13 7.07 -0.32 3.05
N ALA A 14 7.15 -1.29 3.96
CA ALA A 14 6.89 -1.07 5.38
C ALA A 14 7.88 -0.07 5.99
N ALA A 15 9.17 -0.20 5.67
CA ALA A 15 10.19 0.74 6.12
C ALA A 15 9.97 2.16 5.58
N LEU A 16 9.56 2.29 4.31
CA LEU A 16 9.21 3.58 3.71
C LEU A 16 8.07 4.26 4.46
N PHE A 17 6.98 3.54 4.73
CA PHE A 17 5.84 4.13 5.45
C PHE A 17 6.13 4.33 6.94
N LEU A 18 6.96 3.50 7.57
CA LEU A 18 7.45 3.79 8.92
C LEU A 18 8.25 5.10 8.95
N ALA A 19 9.16 5.29 8.00
CA ALA A 19 9.93 6.52 7.87
C ALA A 19 9.03 7.74 7.60
N SER A 20 7.97 7.58 6.80
CA SER A 20 7.00 8.66 6.60
C SER A 20 6.28 9.00 7.91
N GLY A 21 5.94 8.02 8.75
CA GLY A 21 5.36 8.25 10.07
C GLY A 21 6.24 9.11 10.97
N LEU A 22 7.52 8.75 11.07
CA LEU A 22 8.52 9.54 11.81
C LEU A 22 8.61 10.97 11.26
N TRP A 23 8.57 11.13 9.94
CA TRP A 23 8.55 12.45 9.31
C TRP A 23 7.29 13.24 9.69
N LEU A 24 6.10 12.63 9.69
CA LEU A 24 4.86 13.32 10.09
C LEU A 24 4.86 13.70 11.58
N GLU A 25 5.38 12.85 12.45
CA GLU A 25 5.54 13.15 13.87
C GLU A 25 6.49 14.33 14.08
N ALA A 26 7.60 14.38 13.34
CA ALA A 26 8.52 15.51 13.37
C ALA A 26 7.85 16.81 12.89
N MET A 27 7.10 16.77 11.77
CA MET A 27 6.36 17.93 11.27
C MET A 27 5.32 18.43 12.30
N ALA A 28 4.64 17.52 12.99
CA ALA A 28 3.68 17.84 14.04
C ALA A 28 4.36 18.43 15.29
N GLY A 29 5.42 17.80 15.78
CA GLY A 29 6.15 18.22 16.98
C GLY A 29 6.87 19.55 16.81
N LEU A 30 7.44 19.78 15.63
CA LEU A 30 8.12 21.04 15.28
C LEU A 30 7.16 22.12 14.78
N ARG A 31 5.86 21.82 14.68
CA ARG A 31 4.82 22.73 14.17
C ARG A 31 5.21 23.34 12.82
N ALA A 32 5.71 22.52 11.91
CA ALA A 32 6.22 22.97 10.63
C ALA A 32 5.15 23.74 9.82
N GLU A 33 5.59 24.80 9.15
CA GLU A 33 4.78 25.52 8.16
C GLU A 33 4.38 24.57 7.02
N GLY A 34 3.15 24.74 6.52
CA GLY A 34 2.53 23.81 5.58
C GLY A 34 1.99 22.53 6.24
N TRP A 35 2.26 22.24 7.52
CA TRP A 35 1.59 21.15 8.25
C TRP A 35 0.46 21.66 9.15
N VAL A 36 0.69 22.75 9.89
CA VAL A 36 -0.27 23.28 10.86
C VAL A 36 -1.44 23.97 10.17
N ASP A 37 -1.14 24.76 9.15
CA ASP A 37 -2.02 25.64 8.38
C ASP A 37 -2.70 24.95 7.18
N ASP A 38 -2.28 23.75 6.82
CA ASP A 38 -2.81 23.01 5.67
C ASP A 38 -3.52 21.71 6.12
N PRO A 39 -4.85 21.77 6.37
CA PRO A 39 -5.61 20.61 6.83
C PRO A 39 -5.69 19.49 5.77
N MET A 40 -5.71 19.83 4.48
CA MET A 40 -5.83 18.83 3.41
C MET A 40 -4.54 18.03 3.28
N ARG A 41 -3.39 18.70 3.19
CA ARG A 41 -2.09 18.03 3.18
C ARG A 41 -1.93 17.14 4.39
N ARG A 42 -2.24 17.66 5.58
CA ARG A 42 -2.16 16.90 6.83
C ARG A 42 -3.02 15.63 6.80
N GLU A 43 -4.27 15.73 6.36
CA GLU A 43 -5.16 14.57 6.28
C GLU A 43 -4.65 13.52 5.28
N PHE A 44 -4.30 13.92 4.07
CA PHE A 44 -3.87 13.01 3.01
C PHE A 44 -2.52 12.35 3.33
N LEU A 45 -1.59 13.09 3.95
CA LEU A 45 -0.36 12.50 4.46
C LEU A 45 -0.64 11.49 5.59
N ARG A 46 -1.56 11.77 6.52
CA ARG A 46 -1.92 10.78 7.54
C ARG A 46 -2.55 9.53 6.93
N LEU A 47 -3.47 9.70 5.98
CA LEU A 47 -4.09 8.60 5.25
C LEU A 47 -3.07 7.76 4.50
N GLY A 48 -2.14 8.40 3.78
CA GLY A 48 -1.10 7.71 3.02
C GLY A 48 -0.13 6.92 3.90
N HIS A 49 0.27 7.49 5.05
CA HIS A 49 1.13 6.81 6.01
C HIS A 49 0.40 5.61 6.63
N ALA A 50 -0.81 5.83 7.16
CA ALA A 50 -1.58 4.80 7.85
C ALA A 50 -1.95 3.62 6.93
N HIS A 51 -2.54 3.91 5.76
CA HIS A 51 -2.91 2.87 4.80
C HIS A 51 -1.66 2.22 4.18
N GLY A 52 -0.64 3.00 3.83
CA GLY A 52 0.60 2.46 3.30
C GLY A 52 1.28 1.48 4.25
N GLY A 53 1.41 1.85 5.53
CA GLY A 53 1.97 0.99 6.57
C GLY A 53 1.15 -0.28 6.77
N LEU A 54 -0.18 -0.15 6.95
CA LEU A 54 -1.08 -1.29 7.12
C LEU A 54 -1.02 -2.25 5.93
N LEU A 55 -1.05 -1.73 4.70
CA LEU A 55 -1.06 -2.54 3.48
C LEU A 55 0.30 -3.18 3.18
N ALA A 56 1.40 -2.57 3.62
CA ALA A 56 2.71 -3.22 3.61
C ALA A 56 2.76 -4.42 4.57
N LEU A 57 2.20 -4.28 5.78
CA LEU A 57 2.07 -5.41 6.72
C LEU A 57 1.14 -6.50 6.18
N LEU A 58 0.05 -6.12 5.50
CA LEU A 58 -0.82 -7.07 4.81
C LEU A 58 -0.07 -7.86 3.73
N ASN A 59 0.88 -7.24 3.02
CA ASN A 59 1.71 -7.95 2.06
C ASN A 59 2.63 -8.99 2.73
N LEU A 60 3.16 -8.71 3.93
CA LEU A 60 3.90 -9.70 4.72
C LEU A 60 3.00 -10.86 5.14
N ALA A 61 1.77 -10.56 5.59
CA ALA A 61 0.78 -11.58 5.93
C ALA A 61 0.35 -12.40 4.70
N LEU A 62 0.23 -11.77 3.53
CA LEU A 62 -0.05 -12.46 2.26
C LEU A 62 1.07 -13.41 1.86
N ALA A 63 2.34 -13.05 2.07
CA ALA A 63 3.46 -13.95 1.81
C ALA A 63 3.31 -15.25 2.61
N TRP A 64 2.98 -15.13 3.91
CA TRP A 64 2.69 -16.27 4.78
C TRP A 64 1.43 -17.04 4.34
N ALA A 65 0.35 -16.34 4.03
CA ALA A 65 -0.93 -16.96 3.66
C ALA A 65 -0.82 -17.78 2.37
N LEU A 66 -0.15 -17.25 1.34
CA LEU A 66 0.05 -17.95 0.06
C LEU A 66 0.84 -19.25 0.24
N GLU A 67 1.84 -19.26 1.11
CA GLU A 67 2.58 -20.47 1.45
C GLU A 67 1.72 -21.45 2.25
N ARG A 68 1.03 -20.97 3.30
CA ARG A 68 0.23 -21.80 4.19
C ARG A 68 -0.98 -22.44 3.48
N LEU A 69 -1.58 -21.73 2.54
CA LEU A 69 -2.69 -22.19 1.72
C LEU A 69 -2.24 -23.01 0.50
N ARG A 70 -0.91 -23.16 0.29
CA ARG A 70 -0.33 -23.89 -0.84
C ARG A 70 -0.87 -23.38 -2.19
N THR A 71 -1.03 -22.07 -2.32
CA THR A 71 -1.55 -21.45 -3.54
C THR A 71 -0.63 -21.79 -4.73
N PRO A 72 -1.17 -22.26 -5.87
CA PRO A 72 -0.37 -22.58 -7.05
C PRO A 72 0.49 -21.40 -7.49
N GLU A 73 1.76 -21.65 -7.83
CA GLU A 73 2.76 -20.58 -8.01
C GLU A 73 2.40 -19.59 -9.14
N GLY A 74 1.68 -20.03 -10.18
CA GLY A 74 1.19 -19.14 -11.22
C GLY A 74 0.14 -18.13 -10.74
N TRP A 75 -0.73 -18.52 -9.79
CA TRP A 75 -1.64 -17.62 -9.10
C TRP A 75 -0.90 -16.76 -8.08
N ALA A 76 -0.10 -17.40 -7.23
CA ALA A 76 0.64 -16.72 -6.16
C ALA A 76 1.53 -15.61 -6.72
N GLY A 77 2.22 -15.85 -7.85
CA GLY A 77 3.06 -14.86 -8.51
C GLY A 77 2.31 -13.60 -8.97
N ARG A 78 1.04 -13.73 -9.39
CA ARG A 78 0.16 -12.61 -9.79
C ARG A 78 -0.39 -11.88 -8.57
N VAL A 79 -0.86 -12.62 -7.56
CA VAL A 79 -1.33 -12.07 -6.29
C VAL A 79 -0.26 -11.22 -5.63
N ARG A 80 0.98 -11.75 -5.51
CA ARG A 80 2.10 -11.01 -4.90
C ARG A 80 2.36 -9.67 -5.60
N LEU A 81 2.33 -9.67 -6.95
CA LEU A 81 2.57 -8.45 -7.72
C LEU A 81 1.42 -7.45 -7.57
N ALA A 82 0.18 -7.91 -7.74
CA ALA A 82 -1.00 -7.06 -7.63
C ALA A 82 -1.16 -6.46 -6.23
N ALA A 83 -0.96 -7.26 -5.18
CA ALA A 83 -1.05 -6.79 -3.79
C ALA A 83 0.04 -5.76 -3.45
N LEU A 84 1.28 -5.97 -3.91
CA LEU A 84 2.37 -5.04 -3.66
C LEU A 84 2.15 -3.71 -4.41
N LEU A 85 1.79 -3.78 -5.69
CA LEU A 85 1.44 -2.59 -6.47
C LEU A 85 0.24 -1.87 -5.87
N GLY A 86 -0.80 -2.60 -5.48
CA GLY A 86 -1.99 -2.01 -4.88
C GLY A 86 -1.68 -1.27 -3.58
N ALA A 87 -0.86 -1.86 -2.71
CA ALA A 87 -0.41 -1.21 -1.47
C ALA A 87 0.39 0.07 -1.75
N ALA A 88 1.33 0.02 -2.71
CA ALA A 88 2.11 1.19 -3.10
C ALA A 88 1.22 2.30 -3.69
N LEU A 89 0.31 1.96 -4.60
CA LEU A 89 -0.59 2.92 -5.24
C LEU A 89 -1.53 3.60 -4.22
N VAL A 90 -2.04 2.86 -3.24
CA VAL A 90 -2.88 3.44 -2.18
C VAL A 90 -2.07 4.40 -1.31
N GLY A 91 -0.97 3.93 -0.72
CA GLY A 91 -0.20 4.76 0.21
C GLY A 91 0.46 5.97 -0.46
N VAL A 92 1.12 5.76 -1.61
CA VAL A 92 1.78 6.82 -2.38
C VAL A 92 0.76 7.74 -3.05
N GLY A 93 -0.38 7.21 -3.52
CA GLY A 93 -1.45 8.00 -4.13
C GLY A 93 -2.04 9.01 -3.15
N PHE A 94 -2.31 8.61 -1.92
CA PHE A 94 -2.71 9.54 -0.86
C PHE A 94 -1.61 10.58 -0.57
N MET A 95 -0.35 10.14 -0.40
CA MET A 95 0.78 11.03 -0.13
C MET A 95 0.92 12.12 -1.20
N LEU A 96 1.04 11.72 -2.46
CA LEU A 96 1.21 12.63 -3.58
C LEU A 96 -0.05 13.46 -3.83
N GLY A 97 -1.24 12.88 -3.63
CA GLY A 97 -2.50 13.61 -3.66
C GLY A 97 -2.55 14.74 -2.63
N GLY A 98 -2.00 14.52 -1.44
CA GLY A 98 -1.87 15.55 -0.40
C GLY A 98 -0.72 16.52 -0.59
N LEU A 99 0.39 16.11 -1.21
CA LEU A 99 1.53 17.00 -1.44
C LEU A 99 1.32 17.95 -2.62
N LEU A 100 0.59 17.48 -3.63
CA LEU A 100 0.35 18.17 -4.90
C LEU A 100 -1.12 18.63 -5.02
N HIS A 101 -1.81 18.81 -3.89
CA HIS A 101 -3.19 19.25 -3.86
C HIS A 101 -3.37 20.69 -4.38
N GLY A 102 -4.56 20.97 -4.90
CA GLY A 102 -5.02 22.31 -5.19
C GLY A 102 -5.69 22.97 -3.98
N PRO A 103 -6.29 24.16 -4.15
CA PRO A 103 -6.92 24.89 -3.05
C PRO A 103 -8.08 24.14 -2.38
N THR A 104 -8.81 23.33 -3.15
CA THR A 104 -10.04 22.65 -2.71
C THR A 104 -10.05 21.15 -2.93
N ASP A 105 -9.11 20.63 -3.72
CA ASP A 105 -9.14 19.26 -4.23
C ASP A 105 -7.77 18.59 -4.09
N PRO A 106 -7.74 17.27 -3.81
CA PRO A 106 -6.49 16.53 -3.83
C PRO A 106 -5.85 16.55 -5.22
N GLY A 107 -4.53 16.41 -5.24
CA GLY A 107 -3.76 16.33 -6.47
C GLY A 107 -4.13 15.10 -7.29
N LEU A 108 -3.97 15.19 -8.60
CA LEU A 108 -4.29 14.14 -9.58
C LEU A 108 -3.80 12.72 -9.20
N PRO A 109 -2.64 12.51 -8.55
CA PRO A 109 -2.20 11.18 -8.12
C PRO A 109 -3.19 10.42 -7.21
N ILE A 110 -4.15 11.10 -6.59
CA ILE A 110 -5.20 10.44 -5.80
C ILE A 110 -5.99 9.40 -6.60
N LEU A 111 -6.10 9.58 -7.92
CA LEU A 111 -6.80 8.63 -8.80
C LEU A 111 -6.13 7.26 -8.85
N ALA A 112 -4.87 7.13 -8.42
CA ALA A 112 -4.19 5.85 -8.27
C ALA A 112 -4.75 5.01 -7.11
N VAL A 113 -5.31 5.65 -6.08
CA VAL A 113 -5.81 4.98 -4.88
C VAL A 113 -6.94 3.97 -5.18
N PRO A 114 -8.03 4.32 -5.88
CA PRO A 114 -9.07 3.34 -6.20
C PRO A 114 -8.55 2.19 -7.05
N ALA A 115 -7.66 2.45 -8.01
CA ALA A 115 -7.03 1.39 -8.80
C ALA A 115 -6.20 0.44 -7.90
N GLY A 116 -5.40 0.99 -6.98
CA GLY A 116 -4.63 0.21 -6.02
C GLY A 116 -5.51 -0.60 -5.06
N ALA A 117 -6.60 -0.03 -4.57
CA ALA A 117 -7.56 -0.71 -3.72
C ALA A 117 -8.23 -1.90 -4.44
N MET A 118 -8.56 -1.75 -5.73
CA MET A 118 -9.10 -2.85 -6.53
C MET A 118 -8.09 -3.98 -6.73
N LEU A 119 -6.81 -3.66 -6.96
CA LEU A 119 -5.75 -4.68 -7.04
C LEU A 119 -5.59 -5.46 -5.74
N LEU A 120 -5.67 -4.78 -4.59
CA LEU A 120 -5.62 -5.41 -3.27
C LEU A 120 -6.84 -6.29 -3.01
N LEU A 121 -8.04 -5.78 -3.31
CA LEU A 121 -9.28 -6.54 -3.18
C LEU A 121 -9.23 -7.82 -4.02
N ALA A 122 -8.84 -7.71 -5.29
CA ALA A 122 -8.68 -8.86 -6.17
C ALA A 122 -7.63 -9.86 -5.64
N SER A 123 -6.52 -9.37 -5.10
CA SER A 123 -5.46 -10.19 -4.51
C SER A 123 -5.95 -10.97 -3.29
N LEU A 124 -6.72 -10.33 -2.40
CA LEU A 124 -7.29 -10.97 -1.22
C LEU A 124 -8.36 -12.00 -1.60
N VAL A 125 -9.25 -11.65 -2.52
CA VAL A 125 -10.28 -12.56 -3.04
C VAL A 125 -9.62 -13.78 -3.70
N ALA A 126 -8.61 -13.58 -4.54
CA ALA A 126 -7.88 -14.69 -5.16
C ALA A 126 -7.19 -15.56 -4.11
N THR A 127 -6.54 -14.96 -3.10
CA THR A 127 -5.89 -15.73 -2.02
C THR A 127 -6.90 -16.56 -1.22
N ALA A 128 -8.10 -16.03 -1.00
CA ALA A 128 -9.16 -16.71 -0.25
C ALA A 128 -9.85 -17.83 -1.04
N LEU A 129 -9.94 -17.71 -2.37
CA LEU A 129 -10.73 -18.61 -3.21
C LEU A 129 -9.90 -19.66 -3.96
N VAL A 130 -8.67 -19.34 -4.36
CA VAL A 130 -7.82 -20.25 -5.14
C VAL A 130 -7.38 -21.43 -4.27
N ARG A 131 -7.57 -22.63 -4.79
CA ARG A 131 -7.21 -23.90 -4.16
C ARG A 131 -5.96 -24.53 -4.78
N PRO A 132 -5.27 -25.44 -4.07
CA PRO A 132 -4.09 -26.12 -4.60
C PRO A 132 -4.32 -26.90 -5.91
N GLU A 133 -5.54 -27.41 -6.11
CA GLU A 133 -5.97 -28.15 -7.30
C GLU A 133 -6.33 -27.26 -8.51
N ASP A 134 -6.45 -25.94 -8.32
CA ASP A 134 -6.84 -25.04 -9.39
C ASP A 134 -5.75 -24.93 -10.46
N ARG A 135 -6.18 -24.93 -11.72
CA ARG A 135 -5.26 -24.74 -12.85
C ARG A 135 -4.72 -23.31 -12.85
N VAL A 136 -3.47 -23.18 -13.28
CA VAL A 136 -2.83 -21.88 -13.51
C VAL A 136 -3.50 -21.20 -14.72
N PRO A 137 -3.91 -19.93 -14.62
CA PRO A 137 -4.43 -19.15 -15.75
C PRO A 137 -3.34 -18.79 -16.76
#